data_AF-A0A290WYE3-F1
#
_entry.id   AF-A0A290WYE3-F1
#
_cell.length_a   1.000
_cell.length_b   1.000
_cell.length_c   1.000
_cell.angle_alpha   90.00
_cell.angle_beta   90.00
_cell.angle_gamma   90.00
#
_symmetry.space_group_name_H-M   'P 1'
#
loop_
_entity.id
_entity.type
_entity.pdbx_description
1 polymer ?
#
loop_
_entity_poly.entity_id
_entity_poly.type
_entity_poly.pdbx_seq_one_letter_code
_entity_poly.pdbx_strand_id
1 'polypeptide(L)'
;MTTSYAGGDPRGHYVINVRGAKVNVGPGADGEISFHAALSEGDKRTLAFAFFLAKLFADPNRAHAAVVLDDVFTSLDHHRRHNTAEAAIKMAQECAQVIVLGHDAHFLRDLRKRVKRKNVGETLELCLHRDAENYSLLAEFDLDEFCASDYYKNYLLTERFLAGEVPPENLLDVAKALRPLIEGHMHKSFPKRFKDGQTVGQMLDLVRNATSPNPLVSLQPLHEDLCDFNDFAASYHHDTSGGHPRADINDAELRQYALAALSFIQSRKLR
;
A
#
# COMPACT_ATOMS: atom_id res chain seq x y z
N MET A 1 8.58 43.18 20.07
CA MET A 1 8.17 43.84 18.81
C MET A 1 8.97 45.11 18.68
N THR A 2 9.89 45.17 17.71
CA THR A 2 10.61 46.40 17.36
C THR A 2 9.89 47.04 16.19
N THR A 3 9.23 48.17 16.42
CA THR A 3 8.52 48.94 15.38
C THR A 3 9.51 49.81 14.62
N SER A 4 9.64 49.57 13.31
CA SER A 4 10.40 50.43 12.39
C SER A 4 9.43 51.42 11.73
N TYR A 5 9.68 52.72 11.90
CA TYR A 5 8.95 53.81 11.24
C TYR A 5 9.59 54.13 9.88
N ALA A 6 9.42 53.24 8.91
CA ALA A 6 9.62 53.57 7.51
C ALA A 6 8.22 53.58 6.86
N GLY A 7 7.82 54.73 6.30
CA GLY A 7 6.49 54.92 5.71
C GLY A 7 6.10 53.80 4.75
N GLY A 8 5.09 53.04 5.14
CA GLY A 8 4.55 51.87 4.48
C GLY A 8 3.54 51.21 5.41
N ASP A 9 2.59 50.45 4.87
CA ASP A 9 1.61 49.71 5.69
C ASP A 9 2.29 48.98 6.85
N PRO A 10 1.68 48.93 8.05
CA PRO A 10 2.26 48.24 9.20
C PRO A 10 2.61 46.80 8.83
N ARG A 11 3.91 46.49 8.74
CA ARG A 11 4.42 45.14 8.46
C ARG A 11 4.95 44.52 9.74
N GLY A 12 4.36 43.41 10.14
CA GLY A 12 4.95 42.53 11.15
C GLY A 12 6.11 41.75 10.55
N HIS A 13 7.29 41.84 11.14
CA HIS A 13 8.42 40.99 10.77
C HIS A 13 8.43 39.73 11.65
N TYR A 14 8.25 38.57 11.02
CA TYR A 14 8.38 37.27 11.68
C TYR A 14 9.76 36.69 11.43
N VAL A 15 10.38 36.16 12.48
CA VAL A 15 11.66 35.44 12.43
C VAL A 15 11.47 34.06 13.06
N ILE A 16 12.11 33.05 12.48
CA ILE A 16 12.11 31.70 13.03
C ILE A 16 13.41 31.50 13.79
N ASN A 17 13.33 30.98 15.00
CA ASN A 17 14.52 30.57 15.74
C ASN A 17 14.79 29.08 15.47
N VAL A 18 15.83 28.79 14.70
CA VAL A 18 16.24 27.42 14.37
C VAL A 18 17.57 27.14 15.06
N ARG A 19 17.57 26.24 16.06
CA ARG A 19 18.76 25.86 16.84
C ARG A 19 19.54 27.06 17.42
N GLY A 20 18.83 28.13 17.82
CA GLY A 20 19.43 29.35 18.37
C GLY A 20 19.79 30.41 17.31
N ALA A 21 19.73 30.08 16.03
CA ALA A 21 19.94 31.04 14.93
C ALA A 21 18.62 31.67 14.48
N LYS A 22 18.61 32.99 14.30
CA LYS A 22 17.46 33.70 13.72
C LYS A 22 17.49 33.55 12.20
N VAL A 23 16.41 33.02 11.64
CA VAL A 23 16.19 32.84 10.21
C VAL A 23 15.06 33.76 9.77
N ASN A 24 15.34 34.61 8.78
CA ASN A 24 14.36 35.56 8.24
C ASN A 24 13.41 34.87 7.25
N VAL A 25 12.10 35.08 7.42
CA VAL A 25 11.01 34.46 6.61
C VAL A 25 10.74 35.23 5.31
N GLY A 26 11.27 36.45 5.18
CA GLY A 26 11.23 37.28 3.97
C GLY A 26 12.60 37.48 3.31
N PRO A 27 12.71 38.32 2.27
CA PRO A 27 14.01 38.73 1.73
C PRO A 27 14.82 39.38 2.86
N GLY A 28 15.86 38.68 3.31
CA GLY A 28 16.82 39.18 4.30
C GLY A 28 17.84 40.12 3.67
N ALA A 29 18.69 40.73 4.50
CA ALA A 29 19.85 41.46 4.01
C ALA A 29 20.89 40.50 3.42
N ASP A 30 21.75 40.98 2.52
CA ASP A 30 22.83 40.19 1.94
C ASP A 30 23.73 39.59 3.04
N GLY A 31 23.89 38.26 3.04
CA GLY A 31 24.69 37.52 4.02
C GLY A 31 23.91 36.92 5.20
N GLU A 32 22.60 37.20 5.34
CA GLU A 32 21.77 36.55 6.35
C GLU A 32 21.27 35.17 5.91
N ILE A 33 21.12 34.26 6.87
CA ILE A 33 20.53 32.94 6.64
C ILE A 33 19.05 33.14 6.29
N SER A 34 18.71 32.91 5.01
CA SER A 34 17.35 33.00 4.51
C SER A 34 16.56 31.72 4.80
N PHE A 35 15.25 31.85 4.98
CA PHE A 35 14.34 30.71 5.13
C PHE A 35 14.48 29.65 4.03
N HIS A 36 14.77 30.09 2.80
CA HIS A 36 14.96 29.19 1.67
C HIS A 36 16.22 28.33 1.79
N ALA A 37 17.31 28.89 2.31
CA ALA A 37 18.59 28.21 2.46
C ALA A 37 18.72 27.41 3.77
N ALA A 38 18.00 27.83 4.83
CA ALA A 38 18.13 27.26 6.17
C ALA A 38 17.37 25.93 6.36
N LEU A 39 16.30 25.73 5.60
CA LEU A 39 15.36 24.63 5.78
C LEU A 39 15.33 23.73 4.55
N SER A 40 15.31 22.42 4.81
CA SER A 40 15.02 21.45 3.75
C SER A 40 13.59 21.62 3.23
N GLU A 41 13.32 21.09 2.05
CA GLU A 41 11.96 21.09 1.49
C GLU A 41 10.96 20.39 2.43
N GLY A 42 11.37 19.30 3.07
CA GLY A 42 10.54 18.59 4.05
C GLY A 42 10.24 19.43 5.30
N ASP A 43 11.18 20.26 5.76
CA ASP A 43 10.97 21.14 6.91
C ASP A 43 10.02 22.29 6.57
N LYS A 44 10.14 22.85 5.36
CA LYS A 44 9.21 23.89 4.86
C LYS A 44 7.78 23.37 4.80
N ARG A 45 7.56 22.17 4.25
CA ARG A 45 6.24 21.51 4.22
C ARG A 45 5.69 21.24 5.61
N THR A 46 6.52 20.71 6.51
CA THR A 46 6.11 20.42 7.89
C THR A 46 5.71 21.70 8.63
N LEU A 47 6.48 22.76 8.46
CA LEU A 47 6.18 24.05 9.09
C LEU A 47 4.91 24.69 8.50
N ALA A 48 4.73 24.65 7.18
CA ALA A 48 3.51 25.12 6.54
C ALA A 48 2.27 24.38 7.06
N PHE A 49 2.37 23.05 7.18
CA PHE A 49 1.30 22.24 7.75
C PHE A 49 1.04 22.59 9.22
N ALA A 50 2.07 22.80 10.03
CA ALA A 50 1.91 23.22 11.42
C ALA A 50 1.20 24.59 11.54
N PHE A 51 1.54 25.56 10.69
CA PHE A 51 0.84 26.86 10.65
C PHE A 51 -0.62 26.71 10.20
N PHE A 52 -0.88 25.86 9.21
CA PHE A 52 -2.24 25.54 8.79
C PHE A 52 -3.06 24.98 9.96
N LEU A 53 -2.53 23.97 10.67
CA LEU A 53 -3.19 23.39 11.84
C LEU A 53 -3.41 24.42 12.95
N ALA A 54 -2.41 25.26 13.24
CA ALA A 54 -2.52 26.30 14.25
C ALA A 54 -3.64 27.29 13.92
N LYS A 55 -3.75 27.71 12.66
CA LYS A 55 -4.81 28.60 12.20
C LYS A 55 -6.18 27.93 12.26
N LEU A 56 -6.29 26.69 11.78
CA LEU A 56 -7.53 25.93 11.77
C LEU A 56 -8.08 25.71 13.19
N PHE A 57 -7.23 25.27 14.13
CA PHE A 57 -7.67 25.00 15.50
C PHE A 57 -7.90 26.27 16.33
N ALA A 58 -7.33 27.42 15.93
CA ALA A 58 -7.63 28.71 16.53
C ALA A 58 -8.97 29.30 16.03
N ASP A 59 -9.51 28.81 14.91
CA ASP A 59 -10.78 29.27 14.38
C ASP A 59 -11.96 28.77 15.25
N PRO A 60 -12.79 29.67 15.82
CA PRO A 60 -13.97 29.28 16.59
C PRO A 60 -15.04 28.59 15.72
N ASN A 61 -15.05 28.81 14.41
CA ASN A 61 -16.03 28.26 13.48
C ASN A 61 -15.56 26.96 12.80
N ARG A 62 -14.44 26.36 13.25
CA ARG A 62 -13.86 25.16 12.61
C ARG A 62 -14.80 23.96 12.50
N ALA A 63 -15.79 23.86 13.38
CA ALA A 63 -16.85 22.84 13.34
C ALA A 63 -17.69 22.88 12.04
N HIS A 64 -17.68 24.00 11.32
CA HIS A 64 -18.35 24.17 10.03
C HIS A 64 -17.39 24.11 8.83
N ALA A 65 -16.09 23.92 9.07
CA ALA A 65 -15.09 23.91 8.01
C ALA A 65 -15.03 22.54 7.32
N ALA A 66 -14.93 22.57 5.99
CA ALA A 66 -14.46 21.43 5.20
C ALA A 66 -12.96 21.61 4.95
N VAL A 67 -12.17 20.60 5.32
CA VAL A 67 -10.71 20.62 5.20
C VAL A 67 -10.28 19.67 4.10
N VAL A 68 -9.49 20.17 3.15
CA VAL A 68 -8.88 19.34 2.10
C VAL A 68 -7.38 19.25 2.34
N LEU A 69 -6.88 18.02 2.45
CA LEU A 69 -5.46 17.72 2.60
C LEU A 69 -4.95 17.11 1.29
N ASP A 70 -4.25 17.91 0.49
CA ASP A 70 -3.73 17.48 -0.81
C ASP A 70 -2.27 17.03 -0.71
N ASP A 71 -2.05 15.71 -0.73
CA ASP A 71 -0.76 15.03 -0.75
C ASP A 71 0.25 15.53 0.31
N VAL A 72 -0.25 15.95 1.48
CA VAL A 72 0.56 16.46 2.61
C VAL A 72 1.34 15.35 3.34
N PHE A 73 1.30 14.12 2.83
CA PHE A 73 1.77 12.89 3.50
C PHE A 73 3.03 12.29 2.87
N THR A 74 3.60 12.95 1.85
CA THR A 74 4.67 12.41 1.01
C THR A 74 6.05 12.54 1.63
N SER A 75 6.87 11.50 1.47
CA SER A 75 8.29 11.50 1.86
C SER A 75 8.54 11.88 3.33
N LEU A 76 7.61 11.49 4.21
CA LEU A 76 7.71 11.71 5.65
C LEU A 76 8.37 10.51 6.33
N ASP A 77 9.26 10.78 7.29
CA ASP A 77 9.72 9.73 8.21
C ASP A 77 8.56 9.22 9.08
N HIS A 78 8.78 8.09 9.76
CA HIS A 78 7.74 7.42 10.55
C HIS A 78 7.13 8.32 11.64
N HIS A 79 7.92 9.20 12.28
CA HIS A 79 7.38 10.11 13.31
C HIS A 79 6.48 11.16 12.69
N ARG A 80 6.89 11.76 11.58
CA ARG A 80 6.06 12.74 10.85
C ARG A 80 4.78 12.10 10.34
N ARG A 81 4.85 10.91 9.76
CA ARG A 81 3.68 10.12 9.32
C ARG A 81 2.69 9.92 10.46
N HIS A 82 3.17 9.55 11.64
CA HIS A 82 2.32 9.37 12.82
C HIS A 82 1.62 10.66 13.25
N ASN A 83 2.37 11.75 13.40
CA ASN A 83 1.83 13.05 13.85
C ASN A 83 0.80 13.62 12.86
N THR A 84 1.07 13.49 11.57
CA THR A 84 0.15 13.95 10.53
C THR A 84 -1.16 13.16 10.53
N ALA A 85 -1.11 11.83 10.75
CA ALA A 85 -2.32 11.03 10.90
C ALA A 85 -3.13 11.44 12.14
N GLU A 86 -2.48 11.72 13.28
CA GLU A 86 -3.17 12.21 14.47
C GLU A 86 -3.79 13.60 14.25
N ALA A 87 -3.12 14.49 13.52
CA ALA A 87 -3.68 15.77 13.12
C ALA A 87 -4.92 15.60 12.21
N ALA A 88 -4.86 14.71 11.22
CA ALA A 88 -5.99 14.39 10.35
C ALA A 88 -7.19 13.84 11.12
N ILE A 89 -6.96 12.96 12.09
CA ILE A 89 -8.00 12.44 12.98
C ILE A 89 -8.62 13.57 13.80
N LYS A 90 -7.80 14.45 14.39
CA LYS A 90 -8.29 15.58 15.17
C LYS A 90 -9.13 16.54 14.32
N MET A 91 -8.70 16.81 13.08
CA MET A 91 -9.50 17.57 12.12
C MET A 91 -10.83 16.88 11.83
N ALA A 92 -10.84 15.56 11.64
CA ALA A 92 -12.08 14.80 11.42
C ALA A 92 -13.03 14.80 12.64
N GLN A 93 -12.51 15.04 13.85
CA GLN A 93 -13.32 15.17 15.07
C GLN A 93 -13.87 16.58 15.28
N GLU A 94 -13.13 17.61 14.87
CA GLU A 94 -13.44 19.02 15.19
C GLU A 94 -13.96 19.83 14.00
N CYS A 95 -13.93 19.28 12.78
CA CYS A 95 -14.39 19.92 11.56
C CYS A 95 -15.59 19.19 10.95
N ALA A 96 -16.32 19.85 10.06
CA ALA A 96 -17.51 19.28 9.42
C ALA A 96 -17.16 18.12 8.48
N GLN A 97 -16.05 18.24 7.75
CA GLN A 97 -15.59 17.23 6.80
C GLN A 97 -14.08 17.34 6.61
N VAL A 98 -13.43 16.19 6.42
CA VAL A 98 -12.03 16.13 6.00
C VAL A 98 -11.94 15.27 4.75
N ILE A 99 -11.39 15.84 3.68
CA ILE A 99 -11.08 15.17 2.41
C ILE A 99 -9.58 15.01 2.33
N VAL A 100 -9.13 13.77 2.17
CA VAL A 100 -7.70 13.42 2.17
C VAL A 100 -7.34 12.88 0.79
N LEU A 101 -6.48 13.60 0.07
CA LEU A 101 -5.94 13.18 -1.21
C LEU A 101 -4.49 12.73 -0.99
N GLY A 102 -4.11 11.59 -1.54
CA GLY A 102 -2.75 11.09 -1.43
C GLY A 102 -2.50 9.93 -2.36
N HIS A 103 -1.23 9.76 -2.74
CA HIS A 103 -0.80 8.64 -3.58
C HIS A 103 -0.32 7.42 -2.78
N ASP A 104 -0.03 7.59 -1.48
CA ASP A 104 0.37 6.50 -0.59
C ASP A 104 -0.88 5.78 -0.04
N ALA A 105 -1.30 4.73 -0.74
CA ALA A 105 -2.44 3.91 -0.33
C ALA A 105 -2.26 3.26 1.06
N HIS A 106 -1.03 2.90 1.45
CA HIS A 106 -0.78 2.35 2.78
C HIS A 106 -1.04 3.40 3.86
N PHE A 107 -0.68 4.66 3.62
CA PHE A 107 -0.97 5.75 4.55
C PHE A 107 -2.46 5.99 4.69
N LEU A 108 -3.18 6.08 3.57
CA LEU A 108 -4.63 6.27 3.57
C LEU A 108 -5.34 5.12 4.30
N ARG A 109 -4.90 3.88 4.06
CA ARG A 109 -5.39 2.69 4.76
C ARG A 109 -5.15 2.77 6.26
N ASP A 110 -3.95 3.16 6.69
CA ASP A 110 -3.60 3.33 8.10
C ASP A 110 -4.47 4.40 8.76
N LEU A 111 -4.66 5.55 8.08
CA LEU A 111 -5.50 6.64 8.55
C LEU A 111 -6.95 6.18 8.72
N ARG A 112 -7.53 5.55 7.70
CA ARG A 112 -8.88 4.97 7.71
C ARG A 112 -9.06 3.98 8.85
N LYS A 113 -8.10 3.08 9.07
CA LYS A 113 -8.12 2.14 10.21
C LYS A 113 -8.14 2.86 11.55
N ARG A 114 -7.38 3.95 11.70
CA ARG A 114 -7.40 4.76 12.94
C ARG A 114 -8.73 5.49 13.13
N VAL A 115 -9.32 6.04 12.07
CA VAL A 115 -10.66 6.67 12.10
C VAL A 115 -11.72 5.68 12.56
N LYS A 116 -11.76 4.48 11.96
CA LYS A 116 -12.68 3.39 12.37
C LYS A 116 -12.44 2.96 13.82
N ARG A 117 -11.19 2.72 14.21
CA ARG A 117 -10.84 2.29 15.58
C ARG A 117 -11.25 3.32 16.64
N LYS A 118 -11.12 4.61 16.34
CA LYS A 118 -11.48 5.71 17.24
C LYS A 118 -12.96 6.12 17.13
N ASN A 119 -13.73 5.47 16.26
CA ASN A 119 -15.13 5.77 15.98
C ASN A 119 -15.39 7.27 15.69
N VAL A 120 -14.54 7.87 14.86
CA VAL A 120 -14.57 9.31 14.57
C VAL A 120 -15.67 9.68 13.57
N GLY A 121 -15.97 8.78 12.63
CA GLY A 121 -17.00 8.99 11.62
C GLY A 121 -16.96 7.93 10.53
N GLU A 122 -17.89 8.03 9.60
CA GLU A 122 -17.92 7.21 8.39
C GLU A 122 -16.80 7.62 7.42
N THR A 123 -16.34 6.66 6.63
CA THR A 123 -15.23 6.86 5.68
C THR A 123 -15.68 6.42 4.30
N LEU A 124 -15.52 7.30 3.31
CA LEU A 124 -15.69 6.99 1.90
C LEU A 124 -14.30 6.91 1.23
N GLU A 125 -14.06 5.83 0.50
CA GLU A 125 -12.78 5.53 -0.15
C GLU A 125 -12.99 5.64 -1.67
N LEU A 126 -12.29 6.57 -2.31
CA LEU A 126 -12.41 6.84 -3.74
C LEU A 126 -11.04 6.89 -4.39
N CYS A 127 -10.99 6.53 -5.67
CA CYS A 127 -9.82 6.64 -6.52
C CYS A 127 -10.13 7.47 -7.77
N LEU A 128 -9.10 8.16 -8.26
CA LEU A 128 -9.12 8.86 -9.55
C LEU A 128 -8.44 7.98 -10.60
N HIS A 129 -9.18 7.60 -11.64
CA HIS A 129 -8.65 6.86 -12.78
C HIS A 129 -8.91 7.60 -14.09
N ARG A 130 -8.12 7.28 -15.11
CA ARG A 130 -8.36 7.75 -16.47
C ARG A 130 -9.20 6.72 -17.22
N ASP A 131 -10.20 7.19 -17.97
CA ASP A 131 -10.93 6.34 -18.89
C ASP A 131 -10.20 6.17 -20.24
N ALA A 132 -10.82 5.43 -21.16
CA ALA A 132 -10.28 5.19 -22.50
C ALA A 132 -10.11 6.48 -23.33
N GLU A 133 -10.83 7.55 -22.99
CA GLU A 133 -10.79 8.85 -23.66
C GLU A 133 -9.88 9.86 -22.92
N ASN A 134 -9.16 9.42 -21.89
CA ASN A 134 -8.31 10.23 -21.00
C ASN A 134 -9.06 11.23 -20.09
N TYR A 135 -10.36 11.06 -19.85
CA TYR A 135 -11.07 11.81 -18.81
C TYR A 135 -10.82 11.23 -17.42
N SER A 136 -10.90 12.10 -16.40
CA SER A 136 -10.80 11.70 -15.00
C SER A 136 -12.15 11.20 -14.49
N LEU A 137 -12.18 9.97 -13.99
CA LEU A 137 -13.33 9.35 -13.32
C LEU A 137 -13.01 9.11 -11.85
N LEU A 138 -14.01 9.38 -10.99
CA LEU A 138 -14.02 8.96 -9.60
C LEU A 138 -14.73 7.61 -9.50
N ALA A 139 -14.08 6.63 -8.89
CA ALA A 139 -14.63 5.31 -8.63
C ALA A 139 -14.44 4.91 -7.17
N GLU A 140 -15.23 3.94 -6.71
CA GLU A 140 -15.01 3.31 -5.42
C GLU A 140 -13.65 2.60 -5.40
N PHE A 141 -13.01 2.62 -4.23
CA PHE A 141 -11.69 2.03 -4.06
C PHE A 141 -11.61 1.22 -2.77
N ASP A 142 -11.15 -0.02 -2.86
CA ASP A 142 -10.88 -0.85 -1.68
C ASP A 142 -9.40 -0.75 -1.30
N LEU A 143 -9.12 0.06 -0.26
CA LEU A 143 -7.76 0.19 0.28
C LEU A 143 -7.22 -1.11 0.89
N ASP A 144 -8.11 -1.95 1.43
CA ASP A 144 -7.70 -3.20 2.06
C ASP A 144 -7.27 -4.23 1.01
N GLU A 145 -8.00 -4.36 -0.11
CA GLU A 145 -7.62 -5.19 -1.26
C GLU A 145 -6.35 -4.65 -1.94
N PHE A 146 -6.28 -3.34 -2.21
CA PHE A 146 -5.14 -2.74 -2.90
C PHE A 146 -3.82 -2.94 -2.12
N CYS A 147 -3.86 -2.71 -0.80
CA CYS A 147 -2.70 -2.88 0.08
C CYS A 147 -2.51 -4.31 0.58
N ALA A 148 -3.28 -5.29 0.09
CA ALA A 148 -3.07 -6.68 0.45
C ALA A 148 -1.79 -7.23 -0.18
N SER A 149 -1.18 -8.22 0.49
CA SER A 149 -0.04 -8.96 -0.07
C SER A 149 -0.45 -9.70 -1.34
N ASP A 150 0.48 -9.87 -2.28
CA ASP A 150 0.23 -10.63 -3.51
C ASP A 150 -0.30 -12.04 -3.24
N TYR A 151 0.20 -12.70 -2.19
CA TYR A 151 -0.34 -13.98 -1.72
C TYR A 151 -1.86 -13.92 -1.45
N TYR A 152 -2.33 -12.87 -0.77
CA TYR A 152 -3.74 -12.73 -0.42
C TYR A 152 -4.57 -12.38 -1.66
N LYS A 153 -4.06 -11.54 -2.55
CA LYS A 153 -4.70 -11.23 -3.84
C LYS A 153 -4.86 -12.48 -4.70
N ASN A 154 -3.81 -13.29 -4.81
CA ASN A 154 -3.85 -14.55 -5.55
C ASN A 154 -4.81 -15.56 -4.92
N TYR A 155 -4.88 -15.60 -3.58
CA TYR A 155 -5.83 -16.44 -2.85
C TYR A 155 -7.28 -16.02 -3.16
N LEU A 156 -7.61 -14.72 -3.04
CA LEU A 156 -8.95 -14.20 -3.34
C LEU A 156 -9.32 -14.39 -4.82
N LEU A 157 -8.39 -14.15 -5.74
CA LEU A 157 -8.61 -14.39 -7.17
C LEU A 157 -8.97 -15.85 -7.44
N THR A 158 -8.30 -16.78 -6.76
CA THR A 158 -8.60 -18.22 -6.86
C THR A 158 -9.98 -18.57 -6.28
N GLU A 159 -10.34 -18.00 -5.12
CA GLU A 159 -11.69 -18.19 -4.54
C GLU A 159 -12.79 -17.63 -5.45
N ARG A 160 -12.63 -16.40 -5.96
CA ARG A 160 -13.57 -15.76 -6.88
C ARG A 160 -13.76 -16.58 -8.16
N PHE A 161 -12.67 -17.13 -8.70
CA PHE A 161 -12.75 -18.03 -9.86
C PHE A 161 -13.60 -19.27 -9.56
N LEU A 162 -13.36 -19.92 -8.40
CA LEU A 162 -14.12 -21.11 -8.02
C LEU A 162 -15.59 -20.82 -7.75
N ALA A 163 -15.91 -19.60 -7.29
CA ALA A 163 -17.26 -19.08 -7.12
C ALA A 163 -17.94 -18.67 -8.44
N GLY A 164 -17.21 -18.64 -9.57
CA GLY A 164 -17.74 -18.24 -10.88
C GLY A 164 -17.83 -16.72 -11.09
N GLU A 165 -17.10 -15.94 -10.30
CA GLU A 165 -17.10 -14.47 -10.34
C GLU A 165 -16.00 -13.89 -11.22
N VAL A 166 -15.17 -14.74 -11.83
CA VAL A 166 -14.09 -14.33 -12.73
C VAL A 166 -14.55 -14.50 -14.18
N PRO A 167 -14.55 -13.42 -14.98
CA PRO A 167 -14.91 -13.49 -16.40
C PRO A 167 -13.94 -14.37 -17.21
N PRO A 168 -14.40 -15.02 -18.30
CA PRO A 168 -13.57 -15.89 -19.14
C PRO A 168 -12.27 -15.24 -19.67
N GLU A 169 -12.28 -13.94 -19.92
CA GLU A 169 -11.12 -13.16 -20.38
C GLU A 169 -9.98 -13.10 -19.34
N ASN A 170 -10.28 -13.34 -18.06
CA ASN A 170 -9.33 -13.22 -16.95
C ASN A 170 -8.85 -14.59 -16.44
N LEU A 171 -9.18 -15.69 -17.12
CA LEU A 171 -8.74 -17.04 -16.70
C LEU A 171 -7.22 -17.18 -16.69
N LEU A 172 -6.50 -16.43 -17.54
CA LEU A 172 -5.04 -16.42 -17.58
C LEU A 172 -4.43 -15.82 -16.32
N ASP A 173 -5.07 -14.81 -15.74
CA ASP A 173 -4.59 -14.21 -14.50
C ASP A 173 -4.75 -15.18 -13.34
N VAL A 174 -5.83 -15.96 -13.32
CA VAL A 174 -6.03 -17.05 -12.35
C VAL A 174 -4.94 -18.09 -12.49
N ALA A 175 -4.67 -18.59 -13.71
CA ALA A 175 -3.63 -19.58 -13.96
C ALA A 175 -2.24 -19.08 -13.50
N LYS A 176 -1.91 -17.81 -13.77
CA LYS A 176 -0.67 -17.16 -13.31
C LYS A 176 -0.63 -16.92 -11.81
N ALA A 177 -1.77 -16.82 -11.12
CA ALA A 177 -1.80 -16.62 -9.68
C ALA A 177 -1.53 -17.90 -8.88
N LEU A 178 -1.80 -19.07 -9.45
CA LEU A 178 -1.72 -20.36 -8.77
C LEU A 178 -0.32 -20.73 -8.28
N ARG A 179 0.73 -20.51 -9.09
CA ARG A 179 2.11 -20.81 -8.68
C ARG A 179 2.60 -19.91 -7.54
N PRO A 180 2.54 -18.57 -7.64
CA PRO A 180 2.92 -17.69 -6.54
C PRO A 180 2.09 -17.91 -5.27
N LEU A 181 0.84 -18.37 -5.41
CA LEU A 181 -0.03 -18.72 -4.28
C LEU A 181 0.52 -19.92 -3.49
N ILE A 182 0.82 -21.05 -4.16
CA ILE A 182 1.40 -22.23 -3.52
C ILE A 182 2.80 -21.94 -2.98
N GLU A 183 3.64 -21.28 -3.77
CA GLU A 183 4.99 -20.88 -3.37
C GLU A 183 4.96 -20.00 -2.12
N GLY A 184 4.14 -18.95 -2.14
CA GLY A 184 3.94 -18.07 -0.99
C GLY A 184 3.40 -18.80 0.24
N HIS A 185 2.55 -19.81 0.06
CA HIS A 185 2.09 -20.66 1.16
C HIS A 185 3.24 -21.49 1.76
N MET A 186 4.05 -22.13 0.92
CA MET A 186 5.19 -22.95 1.36
C MET A 186 6.24 -22.12 2.11
N HIS A 187 6.57 -20.92 1.62
CA HIS A 187 7.49 -20.00 2.31
C HIS A 187 6.97 -19.56 3.69
N LYS A 188 5.67 -19.33 3.82
CA LYS A 188 5.03 -18.96 5.10
C LYS A 188 4.94 -20.15 6.07
N SER A 189 4.62 -21.34 5.56
CA SER A 189 4.47 -22.56 6.35
C SER A 189 5.81 -23.16 6.80
N PHE A 190 6.89 -22.94 6.05
CA PHE A 190 8.23 -23.44 6.36
C PHE A 190 9.30 -22.31 6.33
N PRO A 191 9.28 -21.39 7.32
CA PRO A 191 10.22 -20.27 7.34
C PRO A 191 11.68 -20.73 7.33
N LYS A 192 12.52 -20.04 6.54
CA LYS A 192 13.97 -20.29 6.39
C LYS A 192 14.33 -21.66 5.79
N ARG A 193 13.36 -22.42 5.26
CA ARG A 193 13.62 -23.72 4.60
C ARG A 193 13.82 -23.60 3.09
N PHE A 194 13.25 -22.57 2.50
CA PHE A 194 13.45 -22.19 1.10
C PHE A 194 14.22 -20.87 1.06
N LYS A 195 15.15 -20.75 0.12
CA LYS A 195 15.92 -19.52 -0.11
C LYS A 195 15.16 -18.62 -1.09
N ASP A 196 15.37 -17.32 -0.95
CA ASP A 196 14.77 -16.35 -1.87
C ASP A 196 15.31 -16.56 -3.30
N GLY A 197 14.42 -16.48 -4.29
CA GLY A 197 14.76 -16.66 -5.71
C GLY A 197 14.91 -18.12 -6.17
N GLN A 198 14.58 -19.10 -5.32
CA GLN A 198 14.50 -20.50 -5.76
C GLN A 198 13.30 -20.73 -6.67
N THR A 199 13.47 -21.59 -7.67
CA THR A 199 12.34 -22.07 -8.46
C THR A 199 11.53 -23.09 -7.68
N VAL A 200 10.24 -23.24 -7.99
CA VAL A 200 9.38 -24.25 -7.36
C VAL A 200 9.95 -25.66 -7.55
N GLY A 201 10.50 -25.99 -8.72
CA GLY A 201 11.19 -27.26 -8.94
C GLY A 201 12.32 -27.52 -7.93
N GLN A 202 13.15 -26.51 -7.65
CA GLN A 202 14.20 -26.62 -6.62
C GLN A 202 13.62 -26.78 -5.21
N MET A 203 12.47 -26.17 -4.92
CA MET A 203 11.78 -26.36 -3.64
C MET A 203 11.27 -27.80 -3.50
N LEU A 204 10.70 -28.38 -4.57
CA LEU A 204 10.23 -29.76 -4.60
C LEU A 204 11.40 -30.75 -4.45
N ASP A 205 12.55 -30.47 -5.06
CA ASP A 205 13.77 -31.24 -4.82
C ASP A 205 14.21 -31.25 -3.35
N LEU A 206 14.06 -30.11 -2.65
CA LEU A 206 14.34 -30.05 -1.20
C LEU A 206 13.32 -30.87 -0.39
N VAL A 207 12.05 -30.89 -0.80
CA VAL A 207 11.02 -31.74 -0.17
C VAL A 207 11.34 -33.21 -0.36
N ARG A 208 11.67 -33.63 -1.59
CA ARG A 208 12.03 -35.01 -1.92
C ARG A 208 13.19 -35.52 -1.10
N ASN A 209 14.23 -34.70 -0.95
CA ASN A 209 15.47 -35.07 -0.27
C ASN A 209 15.45 -34.80 1.25
N ALA A 210 14.35 -34.31 1.81
CA ALA A 210 14.25 -34.02 3.23
C ALA A 210 14.32 -35.30 4.08
N THR A 211 15.08 -35.25 5.17
CA THR A 211 15.15 -36.32 6.17
C THR A 211 14.86 -35.77 7.57
N SER A 212 14.34 -36.62 8.47
CA SER A 212 14.08 -36.23 9.85
C SER A 212 15.36 -35.70 10.52
N PRO A 213 15.31 -34.57 11.27
CA PRO A 213 14.14 -33.87 11.81
C PRO A 213 13.63 -32.69 10.94
N ASN A 214 13.91 -32.67 9.63
CA ASN A 214 13.46 -31.59 8.75
C ASN A 214 11.92 -31.59 8.60
N PRO A 215 11.21 -30.48 8.90
CA PRO A 215 9.75 -30.42 8.77
C PRO A 215 9.23 -30.60 7.33
N LEU A 216 10.07 -30.41 6.31
CA LEU A 216 9.71 -30.65 4.91
C LEU A 216 9.30 -32.10 4.62
N VAL A 217 9.70 -33.06 5.48
CA VAL A 217 9.24 -34.45 5.40
C VAL A 217 7.70 -34.54 5.40
N SER A 218 7.00 -33.60 6.05
CA SER A 218 5.53 -33.55 6.05
C SER A 218 4.89 -33.28 4.68
N LEU A 219 5.66 -32.77 3.71
CA LEU A 219 5.20 -32.52 2.35
C LEU A 219 5.51 -33.68 1.39
N GLN A 220 6.31 -34.67 1.79
CA GLN A 220 6.66 -35.81 0.94
C GLN A 220 5.45 -36.62 0.45
N PRO A 221 4.39 -36.85 1.26
CA PRO A 221 3.19 -37.52 0.77
C PRO A 221 2.47 -36.80 -0.37
N LEU A 222 2.68 -35.48 -0.50
CA LEU A 222 2.05 -34.64 -1.52
C LEU A 222 3.02 -34.30 -2.67
N HIS A 223 4.23 -34.88 -2.67
CA HIS A 223 5.28 -34.48 -3.59
C HIS A 223 4.89 -34.68 -5.06
N GLU A 224 4.26 -35.81 -5.40
CA GLU A 224 3.79 -36.11 -6.76
C GLU A 224 2.74 -35.09 -7.22
N ASP A 225 1.71 -34.85 -6.40
CA ASP A 225 0.68 -33.85 -6.72
C ASP A 225 1.25 -32.43 -6.86
N LEU A 226 2.27 -32.08 -6.06
CA LEU A 226 2.95 -30.78 -6.16
C LEU A 226 3.82 -30.67 -7.42
N CYS A 227 4.41 -31.77 -7.90
CA CYS A 227 5.09 -31.81 -9.20
C CYS A 227 4.10 -31.60 -10.34
N ASP A 228 2.99 -32.36 -10.35
CA ASP A 228 1.92 -32.22 -11.35
C ASP A 228 1.36 -30.80 -11.39
N PHE A 229 1.17 -30.19 -10.21
CA PHE A 229 0.75 -28.80 -10.08
C PHE A 229 1.77 -27.83 -10.67
N ASN A 230 3.05 -28.03 -10.36
CA ASN A 230 4.12 -27.17 -10.87
C ASN A 230 4.23 -27.27 -12.40
N ASP A 231 4.08 -28.44 -12.98
CA ASP A 231 4.15 -28.64 -14.44
C ASP A 231 2.99 -27.93 -15.16
N PHE A 232 1.78 -28.04 -14.60
CA PHE A 232 0.64 -27.24 -15.07
C PHE A 232 0.92 -25.75 -14.97
N ALA A 233 1.31 -25.25 -13.78
CA ALA A 233 1.46 -23.82 -13.57
C ALA A 233 2.64 -23.22 -14.35
N ALA A 234 3.72 -23.98 -14.56
CA ALA A 234 4.86 -23.56 -15.38
C ALA A 234 4.43 -23.17 -16.79
N SER A 235 3.45 -23.87 -17.38
CA SER A 235 2.94 -23.62 -18.74
C SER A 235 2.40 -22.19 -18.98
N TYR A 236 2.08 -21.44 -17.92
CA TYR A 236 1.52 -20.08 -17.99
C TYR A 236 2.50 -18.98 -17.55
N HIS A 237 3.74 -19.33 -17.19
CA HIS A 237 4.76 -18.40 -16.68
C HIS A 237 6.03 -18.28 -17.56
N HIS A 238 6.12 -19.01 -18.68
CA HIS A 238 7.29 -18.99 -19.56
C HIS A 238 7.23 -17.89 -20.63
N ASP A 239 7.48 -16.63 -20.24
CA ASP A 239 7.85 -15.57 -21.22
C ASP A 239 9.36 -15.59 -21.55
N THR A 240 10.17 -16.35 -20.81
CA THR A 240 11.65 -16.33 -20.90
C THR A 240 12.27 -17.54 -21.60
N SER A 241 11.47 -18.46 -22.14
CA SER A 241 11.97 -19.74 -22.68
C SER A 241 11.67 -19.94 -24.16
N GLY A 242 11.52 -18.87 -24.95
CA GLY A 242 11.36 -18.95 -26.41
C GLY A 242 10.14 -19.73 -26.93
N GLY A 243 9.33 -20.31 -26.04
CA GLY A 243 8.04 -20.91 -26.34
C GLY A 243 6.94 -19.90 -26.06
N HIS A 244 5.94 -19.85 -26.93
CA HIS A 244 4.76 -19.04 -26.71
C HIS A 244 4.01 -19.59 -25.48
N PRO A 245 3.70 -18.76 -24.46
CA PRO A 245 2.85 -19.17 -23.34
C PRO A 245 1.55 -19.77 -23.86
N ARG A 246 1.06 -20.85 -23.23
CA ARG A 246 -0.21 -21.45 -23.62
C ARG A 246 -1.33 -20.44 -23.38
N ALA A 247 -1.93 -19.94 -24.47
CA ALA A 247 -3.03 -18.98 -24.41
C ALA A 247 -4.40 -19.66 -24.21
N ASP A 248 -4.53 -20.92 -24.65
CA ASP A 248 -5.76 -21.69 -24.53
C ASP A 248 -5.87 -22.31 -23.14
N ILE A 249 -6.71 -21.71 -22.31
CA ILE A 249 -7.01 -22.19 -20.95
C ILE A 249 -8.26 -23.04 -20.99
N ASN A 250 -8.12 -24.29 -20.56
CA ASN A 250 -9.26 -25.15 -20.30
C ASN A 250 -9.82 -24.83 -18.91
N ASP A 251 -11.01 -24.25 -18.85
CA ASP A 251 -11.71 -23.89 -17.60
C ASP A 251 -11.83 -25.08 -16.63
N ALA A 252 -12.17 -26.28 -17.14
CA ALA A 252 -12.33 -27.46 -16.31
C ALA A 252 -10.99 -27.93 -15.69
N GLU A 253 -9.92 -27.86 -16.47
CA GLU A 253 -8.56 -28.18 -16.00
C GLU A 253 -8.09 -27.15 -14.96
N LEU A 254 -8.28 -25.85 -15.25
CA LEU A 254 -7.93 -24.77 -14.32
C LEU A 254 -8.70 -24.88 -12.99
N ARG A 255 -9.99 -25.23 -13.04
CA ARG A 255 -10.84 -25.47 -11.86
C ARG A 255 -10.28 -26.57 -10.98
N GLN A 256 -9.80 -27.66 -11.57
CA GLN A 256 -9.18 -28.77 -10.82
C GLN A 256 -7.94 -28.30 -10.05
N TYR A 257 -7.04 -27.54 -10.70
CA TYR A 257 -5.83 -27.03 -10.06
C TYR A 257 -6.11 -25.92 -9.05
N ALA A 258 -7.11 -25.06 -9.28
CA ALA A 258 -7.55 -24.05 -8.31
C ALA A 258 -8.11 -24.69 -7.03
N LEU A 259 -8.96 -25.72 -7.16
CA LEU A 259 -9.46 -26.49 -6.02
C LEU A 259 -8.32 -27.16 -5.25
N ALA A 260 -7.37 -27.78 -5.98
CA ALA A 260 -6.19 -28.40 -5.40
C ALA A 260 -5.35 -27.39 -4.61
N ALA A 261 -5.15 -26.18 -5.14
CA ALA A 261 -4.39 -25.13 -4.47
C ALA A 261 -5.03 -24.69 -3.15
N LEU A 262 -6.34 -24.43 -3.15
CA LEU A 262 -7.04 -24.06 -1.92
C LEU A 262 -7.09 -25.21 -0.91
N SER A 263 -7.26 -26.45 -1.39
CA SER A 263 -7.26 -27.64 -0.52
C SER A 263 -5.92 -27.82 0.18
N PHE A 264 -4.81 -27.59 -0.53
CA PHE A 264 -3.47 -27.59 0.04
C PHE A 264 -3.31 -26.51 1.13
N ILE A 265 -3.79 -25.29 0.88
CA ILE A 265 -3.69 -24.17 1.83
C ILE A 265 -4.55 -24.38 3.07
N GLN A 266 -5.79 -24.84 2.89
CA GLN A 266 -6.80 -24.91 3.96
C GLN A 266 -6.68 -26.18 4.80
N SER A 267 -6.28 -27.31 4.19
CA SER A 267 -6.32 -28.62 4.84
C SER A 267 -4.99 -29.38 4.77
N ARG A 268 -3.97 -28.84 4.10
CA ARG A 268 -2.72 -29.55 3.77
C ARG A 268 -2.96 -30.89 3.08
N LYS A 269 -3.99 -30.97 2.24
CA LYS A 269 -4.30 -32.13 1.39
C LYS A 269 -4.36 -31.69 -0.07
N LEU A 270 -3.71 -32.46 -0.95
CA LEU A 270 -3.91 -32.38 -2.39
C LEU A 270 -4.65 -33.66 -2.78
N ARG A 271 -5.91 -33.50 -3.23
CA ARG A 271 -6.88 -34.54 -3.62
C ARG A 271 -7.50 -35.36 -2.47
#